data_AF-A0A401SR45-F1
#
_entry.id   AF-A0A401SR45-F1
#
_cell.length_a   1.000
_cell.length_b   1.000
_cell.length_c   1.000
_cell.angle_alpha   90.00
_cell.angle_beta   90.00
_cell.angle_gamma   90.00
#
_symmetry.space_group_name_H-M   'P 1'
#
loop_
_entity.id
_entity.type
_entity.pdbx_description
1 polymer ?
#
loop_
_entity_poly.entity_id
_entity_poly.type
_entity_poly.pdbx_seq_one_letter_code
_entity_poly.pdbx_strand_id
1 'polypeptide(L)'
;MRPDISEEGHISSLTMKSLTFLFFTVLSGLAAATFPDDSGPLSTGSVDYVRQSVAFVGSGPGTNPGLGESLDVQRILKVNRTLFIGSRDHLYSVDLDAPAVDEMFYNKKLTWRSNQHDIDICRMKGKNEAECRNFIKVLLKRNSSTLFICGTNAYNPVCANYTVSDCCLL
;
A
#
# COMPACT_ATOMS: atom_id res chain seq x y z
N MET A 1 32.52 77.01 -14.69
CA MET A 1 31.77 75.84 -15.20
C MET A 1 32.40 74.56 -14.66
N ARG A 2 31.87 73.99 -13.58
CA ARG A 2 31.99 72.57 -13.21
C ARG A 2 30.76 72.21 -12.38
N PRO A 3 29.92 71.24 -12.82
CA PRO A 3 28.76 70.82 -12.04
C PRO A 3 29.22 70.06 -10.80
N ASP A 4 28.49 70.26 -9.70
CA ASP A 4 28.76 69.67 -8.38
C ASP A 4 28.51 68.16 -8.42
N ILE A 5 29.58 67.39 -8.14
CA ILE A 5 29.66 65.93 -8.24
C ILE A 5 28.73 65.23 -7.21
N SER A 6 28.18 65.98 -6.24
CA SER A 6 27.32 65.43 -5.18
C SER A 6 25.90 65.07 -5.66
N GLU A 7 25.33 65.77 -6.65
CA GLU A 7 23.97 65.46 -7.14
C GLU A 7 23.94 64.19 -8.02
N GLU A 8 24.95 64.00 -8.86
CA GLU A 8 25.10 62.82 -9.74
C GLU A 8 25.21 61.51 -8.94
N GLY A 9 25.93 61.54 -7.81
CA GLY A 9 26.07 60.39 -6.92
C GLY A 9 24.77 60.06 -6.16
N HIS A 10 23.97 61.08 -5.83
CA HIS A 10 22.70 60.89 -5.12
C HIS A 10 21.60 60.38 -6.07
N ILE A 11 21.56 60.87 -7.32
CA ILE A 11 20.66 60.37 -8.37
C ILE A 11 21.03 58.92 -8.76
N SER A 12 22.32 58.62 -8.93
CA SER A 12 22.82 57.26 -9.22
C SER A 12 22.54 56.27 -8.09
N SER A 13 22.63 56.71 -6.82
CA SER A 13 22.30 55.87 -5.67
C SER A 13 20.80 55.59 -5.59
N LEU A 14 19.96 56.59 -5.88
CA LEU A 14 18.50 56.48 -5.80
C LEU A 14 17.94 55.58 -6.92
N THR A 15 18.46 55.71 -8.14
CA THR A 15 18.10 54.85 -9.27
C THR A 15 18.53 53.39 -9.04
N MET A 16 19.71 53.16 -8.46
CA MET A 16 20.21 51.82 -8.15
C MET A 16 19.38 51.13 -7.04
N LYS A 17 18.95 51.88 -6.02
CA LYS A 17 18.03 51.39 -4.98
C LYS A 17 16.65 51.05 -5.54
N SER A 18 16.11 51.91 -6.41
CA SER A 18 14.80 51.70 -7.05
C SER A 18 14.81 50.46 -7.96
N LEU A 19 15.90 50.26 -8.71
CA LEU A 19 16.05 49.10 -9.60
C LEU A 19 16.21 47.80 -8.80
N THR A 20 16.91 47.85 -7.67
CA THR A 20 17.07 46.72 -6.76
C THR A 20 15.73 46.35 -6.11
N PHE A 21 14.95 47.35 -5.68
CA PHE A 21 13.60 47.13 -5.13
C PHE A 21 12.66 46.52 -6.18
N LEU A 22 12.66 47.06 -7.40
CA LEU A 22 11.91 46.49 -8.53
C LEU A 22 12.30 45.03 -8.81
N PHE A 23 13.60 44.74 -8.85
CA PHE A 23 14.09 43.37 -9.06
C PHE A 23 13.63 42.41 -7.94
N PHE A 24 13.71 42.82 -6.66
CA PHE A 24 13.19 42.00 -5.55
C PHE A 24 11.68 41.80 -5.62
N THR A 25 10.90 42.84 -5.98
CA THR A 25 9.44 42.69 -6.14
C THR A 25 9.07 41.75 -7.28
N VAL A 26 9.77 41.82 -8.42
CA VAL A 26 9.58 40.90 -9.56
C VAL A 26 9.98 39.46 -9.17
N LEU A 27 11.11 39.28 -8.48
CA LEU A 27 11.57 37.96 -8.04
C LEU A 27 10.59 37.32 -7.03
N SER A 28 10.01 38.12 -6.12
CA SER A 28 8.96 37.64 -5.20
C SER A 28 7.64 37.31 -5.91
N GLY A 29 7.31 37.99 -7.02
CA GLY A 29 6.14 37.71 -7.84
C GLY A 29 6.24 36.41 -8.64
N LEU A 30 7.44 35.99 -9.04
CA LEU A 30 7.66 34.70 -9.73
C LEU A 30 7.62 33.50 -8.77
N ALA A 31 7.84 33.68 -7.47
CA ALA A 31 7.84 32.59 -6.49
C ALA A 31 6.44 31.99 -6.25
N ALA A 32 5.38 32.75 -6.55
CA ALA A 32 3.99 32.32 -6.40
C ALA A 32 3.50 31.37 -7.53
N ALA A 33 4.35 31.05 -8.51
CA ALA A 33 4.11 29.98 -9.48
C ALA A 33 4.67 28.61 -9.00
N THR A 34 4.88 28.47 -7.69
CA THR A 34 5.26 27.22 -7.03
C THR A 34 4.06 26.27 -7.02
N PHE A 35 4.35 24.98 -7.20
CA PHE A 35 3.42 23.85 -7.23
C PHE A 35 2.26 24.03 -6.21
N PRO A 36 1.00 23.74 -6.58
CA PRO A 36 -0.15 24.00 -5.70
C PRO A 36 -0.04 23.23 -4.39
N ASP A 37 -0.40 23.89 -3.27
CA ASP A 37 -0.56 23.22 -1.98
C ASP A 37 -1.77 22.27 -2.01
N ASP A 38 -1.65 21.15 -1.31
CA ASP A 38 -2.76 20.19 -1.16
C ASP A 38 -3.92 20.84 -0.39
N SER A 39 -5.13 20.75 -0.95
CA SER A 39 -6.35 21.14 -0.24
C SER A 39 -6.61 20.21 0.95
N GLY A 40 -6.95 20.77 2.11
CA GLY A 40 -7.34 19.99 3.29
C GLY A 40 -8.61 19.15 3.07
N PRO A 41 -8.87 18.15 3.94
CA PRO A 41 -10.02 17.27 3.82
C PRO A 41 -11.35 18.00 4.09
N LEU A 42 -12.42 17.59 3.40
CA LEU A 42 -13.79 18.11 3.61
C LEU A 42 -14.38 17.71 4.97
N SER A 43 -14.01 16.52 5.46
CA SER A 43 -14.37 16.02 6.78
C SER A 43 -13.31 15.05 7.28
N THR A 44 -13.13 14.99 8.60
CA THR A 44 -12.21 14.07 9.26
C THR A 44 -13.00 13.14 10.18
N GLY A 45 -12.81 11.83 10.05
CA GLY A 45 -13.32 10.87 11.02
C GLY A 45 -12.52 10.90 12.32
N SER A 46 -13.19 10.67 13.46
CA SER A 46 -12.48 10.49 14.74
C SER A 46 -11.64 9.21 14.70
N VAL A 47 -10.47 9.24 15.36
CA VAL A 47 -9.62 8.07 15.55
C VAL A 47 -10.38 6.93 16.25
N ASP A 48 -11.29 7.27 17.17
CA ASP A 48 -12.08 6.28 17.90
C ASP A 48 -13.06 5.53 17.00
N TYR A 49 -13.63 6.21 16.00
CA TYR A 49 -14.51 5.60 15.01
C TYR A 49 -13.75 4.59 14.13
N VAL A 50 -12.52 4.94 13.72
CA VAL A 50 -11.68 4.04 12.92
C VAL A 50 -11.25 2.82 13.74
N ARG A 51 -10.94 3.00 15.04
CA ARG A 51 -10.56 1.90 15.94
C ARG A 51 -11.67 0.91 16.21
N GLN A 52 -12.93 1.33 16.10
CA GLN A 52 -14.11 0.46 16.27
C GLN A 52 -14.47 -0.33 15.00
N SER A 53 -13.73 -0.15 13.90
CA SER A 53 -13.98 -0.90 12.67
C SER A 53 -13.54 -2.35 12.82
N VAL A 54 -14.40 -3.28 12.41
CA VAL A 54 -14.11 -4.72 12.44
C VAL A 54 -13.00 -5.05 11.44
N ALA A 55 -11.99 -5.79 11.88
CA ALA A 55 -10.83 -6.17 11.08
C ALA A 55 -10.70 -7.69 10.94
N PHE A 56 -10.07 -8.12 9.86
CA PHE A 56 -9.58 -9.49 9.71
C PHE A 56 -8.13 -9.55 10.16
N VAL A 57 -7.80 -10.34 11.18
CA VAL A 57 -6.40 -10.52 11.63
C VAL A 57 -5.90 -11.95 11.45
N GLY A 58 -6.65 -12.79 10.73
CA GLY A 58 -6.23 -14.14 10.39
C GLY A 58 -6.81 -15.22 11.29
N SER A 59 -7.70 -14.88 12.22
CA SER A 59 -8.37 -15.87 13.06
C SER A 59 -9.41 -16.67 12.27
N GLY A 60 -9.60 -17.91 12.69
CA GLY A 60 -10.62 -18.80 12.15
C GLY A 60 -10.65 -20.12 12.93
N PRO A 61 -11.45 -21.11 12.46
CA PRO A 61 -11.61 -22.39 13.13
C PRO A 61 -10.26 -23.06 13.43
N GLY A 62 -10.03 -23.43 14.69
CA GLY A 62 -8.81 -24.11 15.14
C GLY A 62 -7.59 -23.20 15.39
N THR A 63 -7.75 -21.88 15.39
CA THR A 63 -6.67 -20.93 15.69
C THR A 63 -6.60 -20.65 17.19
N ASN A 64 -5.41 -20.74 17.79
CA ASN A 64 -5.20 -20.28 19.16
C ASN A 64 -5.15 -18.75 19.18
N PRO A 65 -6.00 -18.06 19.95
CA PRO A 65 -5.95 -16.61 20.08
C PRO A 65 -4.59 -16.16 20.63
N GLY A 66 -3.97 -15.15 19.99
CA GLY A 66 -2.78 -14.48 20.52
C GLY A 66 -1.42 -14.98 20.02
N LEU A 67 -1.36 -15.98 19.13
CA LEU A 67 -0.12 -16.47 18.50
C LEU A 67 -0.11 -16.26 16.97
N GLY A 68 -0.59 -15.10 16.53
CA GLY A 68 -0.66 -14.77 15.10
C GLY A 68 0.68 -14.30 14.56
N GLU A 69 1.29 -15.05 13.64
CA GLU A 69 2.36 -14.52 12.78
C GLU A 69 1.80 -13.41 11.86
N SER A 70 2.68 -12.52 11.37
CA SER A 70 2.30 -11.57 10.32
C SER A 70 1.68 -12.33 9.14
N LEU A 71 0.51 -11.88 8.71
CA LEU A 71 -0.18 -12.43 7.54
C LEU A 71 0.54 -12.08 6.24
N ASP A 72 1.20 -10.92 6.19
CA ASP A 72 1.81 -10.37 4.98
C ASP A 72 0.80 -10.35 3.81
N VAL A 73 -0.35 -9.70 4.02
CA VAL A 73 -1.43 -9.59 3.02
C VAL A 73 -0.89 -8.94 1.73
N GLN A 74 -1.19 -9.55 0.60
CA GLN A 74 -0.70 -9.15 -0.72
C GLN A 74 -1.82 -8.74 -1.67
N ARG A 75 -2.95 -9.46 -1.64
CA ARG A 75 -4.09 -9.24 -2.55
C ARG A 75 -5.40 -9.50 -1.84
N ILE A 76 -6.42 -8.74 -2.23
CA ILE A 76 -7.79 -8.91 -1.76
C ILE A 76 -8.71 -8.92 -2.99
N LEU A 77 -9.63 -9.89 -3.06
CA LEU A 77 -10.61 -10.01 -4.13
C LEU A 77 -11.97 -10.32 -3.54
N LYS A 78 -12.96 -9.47 -3.79
CA LYS A 78 -14.36 -9.77 -3.48
C LYS A 78 -15.01 -10.48 -4.66
N VAL A 79 -15.61 -11.65 -4.41
CA VAL A 79 -16.47 -12.35 -5.36
C VAL A 79 -17.80 -12.65 -4.69
N ASN A 80 -18.89 -12.08 -5.21
CA ASN A 80 -20.22 -12.17 -4.60
C ASN A 80 -20.20 -11.67 -3.13
N ARG A 81 -20.55 -12.54 -2.18
CA ARG A 81 -20.55 -12.30 -0.74
C ARG A 81 -19.31 -12.87 -0.03
N THR A 82 -18.28 -13.23 -0.79
CA THR A 82 -17.04 -13.80 -0.24
C THR A 82 -15.86 -12.86 -0.51
N LEU A 83 -15.04 -12.63 0.51
CA LEU A 83 -13.78 -11.91 0.43
C LEU A 83 -12.62 -12.92 0.44
N PHE A 84 -11.84 -12.93 -0.63
CA PHE A 84 -10.62 -13.72 -0.73
C PHE A 84 -9.42 -12.86 -0.39
N ILE A 85 -8.55 -13.35 0.49
CA ILE A 85 -7.37 -12.62 0.98
C ILE A 85 -6.14 -13.48 0.71
N GLY A 86 -5.35 -13.08 -0.28
CA GLY A 86 -4.06 -13.68 -0.62
C GLY A 86 -2.95 -13.08 0.23
N SER A 87 -2.14 -13.94 0.83
CA SER A 87 -1.16 -13.58 1.87
C SER A 87 0.13 -14.39 1.70
N ARG A 88 1.02 -14.41 2.70
CA ARG A 88 2.15 -15.34 2.73
C ARG A 88 1.65 -16.76 3.00
N ASP A 89 1.96 -17.67 2.08
CA ASP A 89 1.66 -19.10 2.08
C ASP A 89 0.18 -19.48 2.15
N HIS A 90 -0.73 -18.52 2.26
CA HIS A 90 -2.14 -18.77 2.51
C HIS A 90 -3.05 -17.95 1.61
N LEU A 91 -4.19 -18.54 1.28
CA LEU A 91 -5.37 -17.85 0.76
C LEU A 91 -6.52 -18.07 1.74
N TYR A 92 -7.08 -16.99 2.25
CA TYR A 92 -8.25 -17.04 3.13
C TYR A 92 -9.52 -16.72 2.35
N SER A 93 -10.60 -17.37 2.73
CA SER A 93 -11.96 -17.04 2.34
C SER A 93 -12.70 -16.55 3.57
N VAL A 94 -13.36 -15.40 3.46
CA VAL A 94 -14.17 -14.79 4.52
C VAL A 94 -15.57 -14.57 3.97
N ASP A 95 -16.58 -15.05 4.67
CA ASP A 95 -17.98 -14.81 4.34
C ASP A 95 -18.41 -13.44 4.88
N LEU A 96 -18.87 -12.55 3.99
CA LEU A 96 -19.29 -11.19 4.34
C LEU A 96 -20.72 -11.13 4.92
N ASP A 97 -21.49 -12.22 4.84
CA ASP A 97 -22.79 -12.34 5.49
C ASP A 97 -22.71 -12.94 6.90
N ALA A 98 -21.55 -13.49 7.26
CA ALA A 98 -21.32 -13.96 8.62
C ALA A 98 -21.29 -12.78 9.60
N PRO A 99 -21.90 -12.92 10.79
CA PRO A 99 -21.88 -11.88 11.81
C PRO A 99 -20.44 -11.60 12.27
N ALA A 100 -19.98 -10.36 12.10
CA ALA A 100 -18.68 -9.90 12.52
C ALA A 100 -18.87 -8.85 13.63
N VAL A 101 -18.71 -9.26 14.89
CA VAL A 101 -18.92 -8.40 16.07
C VAL A 101 -17.62 -7.68 16.42
N ASP A 102 -16.58 -8.45 16.75
CA ASP A 102 -15.27 -7.90 17.15
C ASP A 102 -14.17 -8.18 16.11
N GLU A 103 -14.29 -9.27 15.35
CA GLU A 103 -13.33 -9.69 14.33
C GLU A 103 -14.05 -10.35 13.15
N MET A 104 -13.46 -10.25 11.96
CA MET A 104 -13.83 -11.09 10.82
C MET A 104 -13.06 -12.42 10.89
N PHE A 105 -13.75 -13.54 10.71
CA PHE A 105 -13.13 -14.87 10.71
C PHE A 105 -13.12 -15.47 9.31
N TYR A 106 -12.05 -16.20 8.96
CA TYR A 106 -12.07 -16.99 7.74
C TYR A 106 -12.97 -18.21 7.91
N ASN A 107 -13.76 -18.54 6.90
CA ASN A 107 -14.54 -19.78 6.87
C ASN A 107 -13.77 -20.94 6.23
N LYS A 108 -12.83 -20.63 5.33
CA LYS A 108 -11.94 -21.60 4.70
C LYS A 108 -10.54 -21.01 4.52
N LYS A 109 -9.51 -21.86 4.55
CA LYS A 109 -8.11 -21.48 4.34
C LYS A 109 -7.42 -22.48 3.44
N LEU A 110 -6.73 -22.00 2.41
CA LEU A 110 -5.79 -22.80 1.62
C LEU A 110 -4.39 -22.59 2.17
N THR A 111 -3.64 -23.67 2.37
CA THR A 111 -2.20 -23.61 2.60
C THR A 111 -1.45 -23.96 1.32
N TRP A 112 -0.75 -22.98 0.75
CA TRP A 112 0.02 -23.12 -0.48
C TRP A 112 1.47 -22.66 -0.25
N ARG A 113 2.23 -23.44 0.53
CA ARG A 113 3.64 -23.19 0.84
C ARG A 113 4.56 -23.61 -0.30
N SER A 114 5.71 -22.95 -0.38
CA SER A 114 6.83 -23.47 -1.17
C SER A 114 7.35 -24.78 -0.58
N ASN A 115 7.76 -25.71 -1.45
CA ASN A 115 8.47 -26.92 -1.02
C ASN A 115 9.89 -26.57 -0.55
N GLN A 116 10.51 -27.45 0.23
CA GLN A 116 11.81 -27.19 0.83
C GLN A 116 12.91 -26.97 -0.22
N HIS A 117 12.84 -27.68 -1.35
CA HIS A 117 13.83 -27.55 -2.42
C HIS A 117 13.86 -26.15 -3.04
N ASP A 118 12.70 -25.58 -3.35
CA ASP A 118 12.58 -24.19 -3.85
C ASP A 118 13.09 -23.18 -2.82
N ILE A 119 12.78 -23.40 -1.53
CA ILE A 119 13.26 -22.54 -0.43
C ILE A 119 14.78 -22.58 -0.34
N ASP A 120 15.39 -23.77 -0.40
CA ASP A 120 16.84 -23.94 -0.31
C ASP A 120 17.54 -23.26 -1.50
N ILE A 121 17.00 -23.43 -2.72
CA ILE A 121 17.51 -22.74 -3.92
C ILE A 121 17.41 -21.22 -3.77
N CYS A 122 16.28 -20.71 -3.27
CA CYS A 122 16.08 -19.27 -3.03
C CYS A 122 17.15 -18.71 -2.07
N ARG A 123 17.41 -19.43 -0.97
CA ARG A 123 18.43 -19.05 0.02
C ARG A 123 19.85 -19.14 -0.53
N MET A 124 20.16 -20.19 -1.30
CA MET A 124 21.46 -20.33 -1.97
C MET A 124 21.74 -19.19 -2.96
N LYS A 125 20.69 -18.59 -3.54
CA LYS A 125 20.79 -17.37 -4.37
C LYS A 125 20.96 -16.08 -3.55
N GLY A 126 21.12 -16.17 -2.24
CA GLY A 126 21.40 -15.03 -1.35
C GLY A 126 20.17 -14.23 -0.90
N LYS A 127 18.95 -14.78 -1.05
CA LYS A 127 17.73 -14.14 -0.54
C LYS A 127 17.53 -14.38 0.96
N ASN A 128 16.86 -13.44 1.63
CA ASN A 128 16.55 -13.58 3.05
C ASN A 128 15.50 -14.69 3.25
N GLU A 129 15.59 -15.43 4.35
CA GLU A 129 14.69 -16.52 4.70
C GLU A 129 13.22 -16.07 4.71
N ALA A 130 12.95 -14.87 5.20
CA ALA A 130 11.61 -14.28 5.20
C ALA A 130 11.04 -14.06 3.79
N GLU A 131 11.90 -13.84 2.78
CA GLU A 131 11.47 -13.64 1.40
C GLU A 131 11.30 -14.96 0.62
N CYS A 132 11.91 -16.04 1.10
CA CYS A 132 11.86 -17.37 0.48
C CYS A 132 10.58 -18.12 0.84
N ARG A 133 9.43 -17.48 0.67
CA ARG A 133 8.08 -18.01 0.92
C ARG A 133 7.19 -17.84 -0.31
N ASN A 134 6.00 -18.42 -0.28
CA ASN A 134 5.05 -18.25 -1.38
C ASN A 134 4.10 -17.09 -1.09
N PHE A 135 4.32 -15.93 -1.69
CA PHE A 135 3.45 -14.76 -1.55
C PHE A 135 2.44 -14.72 -2.69
N ILE A 136 1.13 -14.71 -2.38
CA ILE A 136 0.08 -14.66 -3.41
C ILE A 136 0.04 -13.29 -4.08
N LYS A 137 0.54 -13.19 -5.31
CA LYS A 137 0.63 -11.92 -6.05
C LYS A 137 -0.42 -11.77 -7.13
N VAL A 138 -1.05 -12.85 -7.57
CA VAL A 138 -2.15 -12.82 -8.55
C VAL A 138 -3.33 -13.56 -7.97
N LEU A 139 -4.50 -12.93 -7.99
CA LEU A 139 -5.75 -13.49 -7.52
C LEU A 139 -6.88 -12.91 -8.37
N LEU A 140 -7.43 -13.73 -9.26
CA LEU A 140 -8.41 -13.31 -10.26
C LEU A 140 -9.58 -14.29 -10.30
N LYS A 141 -10.80 -13.78 -10.51
CA LYS A 141 -11.93 -14.61 -10.91
C LYS A 141 -11.81 -14.91 -12.40
N ARG A 142 -11.57 -16.16 -12.76
CA ARG A 142 -11.43 -16.59 -14.17
C ARG A 142 -12.78 -16.92 -14.79
N ASN A 143 -13.64 -17.62 -14.03
CA ASN A 143 -14.94 -18.10 -14.47
C ASN A 143 -15.98 -17.91 -13.34
N SER A 144 -17.23 -18.36 -13.54
CA SER A 144 -18.27 -18.32 -12.49
C SER A 144 -17.84 -19.03 -11.21
N SER A 145 -17.11 -20.15 -11.32
CA SER A 145 -16.73 -21.03 -10.22
C SER A 145 -15.22 -21.24 -10.06
N THR A 146 -14.37 -20.46 -10.76
CA THR A 146 -12.91 -20.70 -10.76
C THR A 146 -12.12 -19.44 -10.47
N LEU A 147 -11.14 -19.57 -9.58
CA LEU A 147 -10.11 -18.59 -9.29
C LEU A 147 -8.81 -18.98 -10.00
N PHE A 148 -8.14 -18.00 -10.60
CA PHE A 148 -6.78 -18.13 -11.10
C PHE A 148 -5.84 -17.42 -10.13
N ILE A 149 -4.85 -18.16 -9.61
CA ILE A 149 -3.99 -17.71 -8.52
C ILE A 149 -2.54 -17.96 -8.91
N CYS A 150 -1.67 -16.97 -8.67
CA CYS A 150 -0.23 -17.16 -8.78
C CYS A 150 0.48 -16.64 -7.54
N GLY A 151 1.52 -17.35 -7.14
CA GLY A 151 2.39 -16.99 -6.03
C GLY A 151 3.85 -16.91 -6.44
N THR A 152 4.66 -16.24 -5.62
CA THR A 152 6.11 -16.09 -5.86
C THR A 152 6.88 -17.40 -5.72
N ASN A 153 6.35 -18.35 -4.95
CA ASN A 153 6.92 -19.65 -4.60
C ASN A 153 8.45 -19.62 -4.44
N ALA A 154 8.92 -18.87 -3.42
CA ALA A 154 10.35 -18.70 -3.14
C ALA A 154 11.17 -18.26 -4.38
N TYR A 155 10.73 -17.20 -5.06
CA TYR A 155 11.34 -16.71 -6.30
C TYR A 155 11.34 -17.71 -7.47
N ASN A 156 10.48 -18.73 -7.43
CA ASN A 156 10.20 -19.66 -8.51
C ASN A 156 8.69 -19.69 -8.80
N PRO A 157 8.14 -18.66 -9.48
CA PRO A 157 6.71 -18.38 -9.51
C PRO A 157 5.87 -19.50 -10.13
N VAL A 158 4.73 -19.79 -9.52
CA VAL A 158 3.78 -20.84 -9.95
C VAL A 158 2.36 -20.31 -10.00
N CYS A 159 1.54 -20.89 -10.87
CA CYS A 159 0.15 -20.54 -11.05
C CYS A 159 -0.74 -21.79 -11.04
N ALA A 160 -1.96 -21.65 -10.52
CA ALA A 160 -2.95 -22.72 -10.49
C ALA A 160 -4.37 -22.17 -10.65
N ASN A 161 -5.28 -23.03 -11.09
CA ASN A 161 -6.72 -22.77 -11.06
C ASN A 161 -7.33 -23.52 -9.88
N TYR A 162 -8.15 -22.86 -9.09
CA TYR A 162 -8.90 -23.46 -7.99
C TYR A 162 -10.40 -23.22 -8.17
N THR A 163 -11.22 -24.22 -7.86
CA THR A 163 -12.68 -24.08 -7.80
C THR A 163 -13.08 -23.31 -6.55
N VAL A 164 -13.96 -22.32 -6.66
CA VAL A 164 -14.40 -21.48 -5.53
C VAL A 164 -14.97 -22.31 -4.37
N SER A 165 -15.59 -23.45 -4.67
CA SER A 165 -16.10 -24.40 -3.66
C SER A 165 -14.98 -25.08 -2.87
N ASP A 166 -13.88 -25.44 -3.54
CA ASP A 166 -12.84 -26.33 -2.98
C ASP A 166 -11.54 -25.60 -2.67
N CYS A 167 -11.40 -24.35 -3.15
CA CYS A 167 -10.19 -23.53 -3.14
C CYS A 167 -9.56 -23.40 -1.76
N CYS A 168 -10.23 -23.78 -0.70
CA CYS A 168 -9.72 -23.65 0.65
C CYS A 168 -10.16 -24.82 1.57
N LEU A 169 -10.50 -25.99 1.01
CA LEU A 169 -10.98 -27.16 1.78
C LEU A 169 -9.85 -28.08 2.30
N LEU A 170 -8.60 -27.61 2.31
CA LEU A 170 -7.44 -28.36 2.83
C LEU A 170 -6.61 -27.50 3.78
#